data_AF-A0AAE0XB73-F1
#
_entry.id   AF-A0AAE0XB73-F1
#
_cell.length_a   1.000
_cell.length_b   1.000
_cell.length_c   1.000
_cell.angle_alpha   90.00
_cell.angle_beta   90.00
_cell.angle_gamma   90.00
#
_symmetry.space_group_name_H-M   'P 1'
#
loop_
_entity.id
_entity.type
_entity.pdbx_description
1 polymer ?
#
loop_
_entity_poly.entity_id
_entity_poly.type
_entity_poly.pdbx_seq_one_letter_code
_entity_poly.pdbx_strand_id
1 'polypeptide(L)'
;MITLPGSPLVDMSARLSMSHSVRQRSTEALLLCHHSTQASYISYMMENLAPVVTHPAAIPTMPLTLYHSILKRRVGSTWNGVLGIELSSGQSGIAVWQPFGNITKVLPPGNCDDPDISKRAIRETQLAVAWNTYVPRGTALVAAVKTFLESYTRDHVQQDDEITARQSRILDDYLQLSSQESHTLHTSAQHLLGRARIQVEAINNHLAHTSNKINRSLAESSQRIAMDAQRDSSSMKSIAVLTMIFLPATYIATLFSTPGVVSTAPSQVLYWEITLPITAVVLLAYVVWTYISTKKIQFDYEFARYYEAEKIGLSPPPPFRISRPLPVLPGEELGSYGIPPRFPRLDTFQQQIT
;
A
#
# COMPACT_ATOMS: atom_id res chain seq x y z
N MET A 1 -3.71 44.38 3.80
CA MET A 1 -4.10 43.44 2.72
C MET A 1 -4.27 42.06 3.32
N ILE A 2 -5.46 41.47 3.23
CA ILE A 2 -5.74 40.11 3.73
C ILE A 2 -5.72 39.17 2.52
N THR A 3 -4.88 38.15 2.61
CA THR A 3 -4.81 37.09 1.59
C THR A 3 -5.40 35.83 2.18
N LEU A 4 -6.49 35.34 1.58
CA LEU A 4 -7.00 34.03 1.94
C LEU A 4 -6.13 32.97 1.25
N PRO A 5 -5.70 31.93 1.97
CA PRO A 5 -4.84 30.90 1.42
C PRO A 5 -5.58 30.16 0.30
N GLY A 6 -5.16 30.41 -0.95
CA GLY A 6 -5.63 29.68 -2.11
C GLY A 6 -5.00 28.29 -2.17
N SER A 7 -5.82 27.27 -2.36
CA SER A 7 -5.35 25.95 -2.78
C SER A 7 -6.35 25.36 -3.78
N PRO A 8 -5.89 24.51 -4.71
CA PRO A 8 -6.80 23.80 -5.63
C PRO A 8 -7.80 22.91 -4.89
N LEU A 9 -7.54 22.58 -3.61
CA LEU A 9 -8.43 21.77 -2.78
C LEU A 9 -9.56 22.59 -2.13
N VAL A 10 -9.26 23.83 -1.72
CA VAL A 10 -10.26 24.74 -1.14
C VAL A 10 -11.05 25.46 -2.23
N ASP A 11 -10.51 25.58 -3.44
CA ASP A 11 -11.15 26.25 -4.59
C ASP A 11 -11.60 27.68 -4.25
N MET A 12 -10.78 28.37 -3.46
CA MET A 12 -11.00 29.75 -3.06
C MET A 12 -9.66 30.49 -3.03
N SER A 13 -9.38 31.26 -4.07
CA SER A 13 -8.35 32.30 -4.03
C SER A 13 -9.06 33.65 -3.96
N ALA A 14 -9.15 34.23 -2.76
CA ALA A 14 -9.67 35.57 -2.61
C ALA A 14 -8.62 36.50 -1.98
N ARG A 15 -8.51 37.70 -2.54
CA ARG A 15 -7.63 38.75 -2.04
C ARG A 15 -8.47 39.96 -1.69
N LEU A 16 -8.33 40.42 -0.46
CA LEU A 16 -9.01 41.60 0.03
C LEU A 16 -7.97 42.69 0.30
N SER A 17 -8.09 43.78 -0.45
CA SER A 17 -7.44 45.05 -0.13
C SER A 17 -8.50 45.99 0.44
N MET A 18 -8.19 46.67 1.53
CA MET A 18 -9.10 47.64 2.14
C MET A 18 -8.32 48.88 2.54
N SER A 19 -8.97 50.03 2.41
CA SER A 19 -8.52 51.33 2.89
C SER A 19 -9.68 51.96 3.64
N HIS A 20 -9.43 52.46 4.85
CA HIS A 20 -10.43 53.13 5.66
C HIS A 20 -10.02 54.58 5.90
N SER A 21 -10.88 55.51 5.48
CA SER A 21 -10.67 56.94 5.72
C SER A 21 -11.40 57.35 7.00
N VAL A 22 -10.65 57.54 8.08
CA VAL A 22 -11.20 57.94 9.40
C VAL A 22 -11.95 59.29 9.32
N ARG A 23 -11.50 60.19 8.44
CA ARG A 23 -12.07 61.54 8.29
C ARG A 23 -13.40 61.57 7.55
N GLN A 24 -13.62 60.65 6.62
CA GLN A 24 -14.83 60.56 5.80
C GLN A 24 -15.77 59.43 6.24
N ARG A 25 -15.37 58.59 7.21
CA ARG A 25 -16.08 57.36 7.64
C ARG A 25 -16.43 56.45 6.46
N SER A 26 -15.60 56.46 5.42
CA SER A 26 -15.75 55.62 4.23
C SER A 26 -14.72 54.49 4.27
N THR A 27 -15.19 53.26 4.03
CA THR A 27 -14.33 52.11 3.81
C THR A 27 -14.38 51.73 2.34
N GLU A 28 -13.24 51.82 1.65
CA GLU A 28 -13.09 51.33 0.30
C GLU A 28 -12.42 49.96 0.33
N ALA A 29 -13.03 48.96 -0.31
CA ALA A 29 -12.49 47.62 -0.36
C ALA A 29 -12.54 47.06 -1.78
N LEU A 30 -11.42 46.50 -2.22
CA LEU A 30 -11.29 45.73 -3.44
C LEU A 30 -11.18 44.26 -3.08
N LEU A 31 -12.19 43.50 -3.45
CA LEU A 31 -12.23 42.05 -3.26
C LEU A 31 -12.13 41.35 -4.61
N LEU A 32 -11.06 40.59 -4.80
CA LEU A 32 -10.88 39.74 -5.96
C LEU A 32 -11.35 38.32 -5.59
N CYS A 33 -12.39 37.83 -6.27
CA CYS A 33 -12.92 36.48 -6.11
C CYS A 33 -12.70 35.66 -7.38
N HIS A 34 -12.61 34.33 -7.25
CA HIS A 34 -12.34 33.43 -8.37
C HIS A 34 -13.61 33.00 -9.12
N HIS A 35 -14.72 32.80 -8.41
CA HIS A 35 -15.94 32.20 -8.97
C HIS A 35 -17.18 33.09 -8.77
N SER A 36 -18.12 33.08 -9.72
CA SER A 36 -19.34 33.91 -9.68
C SER A 36 -20.22 33.60 -8.46
N THR A 37 -20.31 32.33 -8.06
CA THR A 37 -21.03 31.91 -6.84
C THR A 37 -20.44 32.49 -5.55
N GLN A 38 -19.12 32.72 -5.51
CA GLN A 38 -18.47 33.35 -4.36
C GLN A 38 -18.86 34.83 -4.27
N ALA A 39 -18.92 35.52 -5.42
CA ALA A 39 -19.40 36.90 -5.48
C ALA A 39 -20.86 37.00 -5.03
N SER A 40 -21.74 36.12 -5.52
CA SER A 40 -23.15 36.09 -5.09
C SER A 40 -23.32 35.84 -3.59
N TYR A 41 -22.51 34.93 -3.02
CA TYR A 41 -22.53 34.68 -1.57
C TYR A 41 -22.10 35.92 -0.78
N ILE A 42 -21.09 36.65 -1.24
CA ILE A 42 -20.59 37.85 -0.55
C ILE A 42 -21.61 38.98 -0.67
N SER A 43 -22.23 39.18 -1.83
CA SER A 43 -23.34 40.13 -1.98
C SER A 43 -24.51 39.80 -1.05
N TYR A 44 -24.89 38.52 -0.96
CA TYR A 44 -25.90 38.05 -0.02
C TYR A 44 -25.52 38.31 1.45
N MET A 45 -24.25 38.09 1.80
CA MET A 45 -23.75 38.41 3.14
C MET A 45 -23.74 39.91 3.42
N MET A 46 -23.48 40.77 2.43
CA MET A 46 -23.56 42.22 2.58
C MET A 46 -24.99 42.69 2.87
N GLU A 47 -25.99 42.09 2.21
CA GLU A 47 -27.40 42.39 2.48
C GLU A 47 -27.81 41.92 3.89
N ASN A 48 -27.37 40.74 4.32
CA ASN A 48 -27.69 40.20 5.64
C ASN A 48 -26.95 40.89 6.79
N LEU A 49 -25.73 41.39 6.55
CA LEU A 49 -24.93 42.13 7.54
C LEU A 49 -25.13 43.64 7.46
N ALA A 50 -26.14 44.12 6.72
CA ALA A 50 -26.45 45.55 6.59
C ALA A 50 -26.37 46.37 7.90
N PRO A 51 -26.76 45.87 9.09
CA PRO A 51 -26.64 46.62 10.35
C PRO A 51 -25.19 46.89 10.81
N VAL A 52 -24.22 46.14 10.29
CA VAL A 52 -22.80 46.14 10.71
C VAL A 52 -21.86 46.50 9.55
N VAL A 53 -22.35 46.58 8.30
CA VAL A 53 -21.57 46.90 7.09
C VAL A 53 -20.80 48.23 7.19
N THR A 54 -21.30 49.19 7.97
CA THR A 54 -20.60 50.47 8.18
C THR A 54 -19.32 50.35 9.00
N HIS A 55 -19.16 49.25 9.75
CA HIS A 55 -17.96 49.00 10.53
C HIS A 55 -16.84 48.43 9.65
N PRO A 56 -15.61 48.99 9.64
CA PRO A 56 -14.54 48.56 8.74
C PRO A 56 -14.13 47.09 8.92
N ALA A 57 -14.28 46.55 10.13
CA ALA A 57 -14.02 45.13 10.41
C ALA A 57 -15.11 44.16 9.90
N ALA A 58 -16.26 44.64 9.41
CA ALA A 58 -17.28 43.77 8.80
C ALA A 58 -16.90 43.28 7.39
N ILE A 59 -16.12 44.06 6.65
CA ILE A 59 -15.64 43.66 5.32
C ILE A 59 -14.74 42.41 5.36
N PRO A 60 -13.75 42.29 6.26
CA PRO A 60 -12.93 41.08 6.34
C PRO A 60 -13.65 39.86 6.91
N THR A 61 -14.76 40.02 7.66
CA THR A 61 -15.49 38.87 8.19
C THR A 61 -16.26 38.11 7.11
N MET A 62 -16.73 38.78 6.05
CA MET A 62 -17.48 38.15 4.96
C MET A 62 -16.67 37.09 4.17
N PRO A 63 -15.48 37.38 3.63
CA PRO A 63 -14.68 36.36 2.93
C PRO A 63 -14.18 35.28 3.89
N LEU A 64 -13.98 35.60 5.17
CA LEU A 64 -13.59 34.64 6.20
C LEU A 64 -14.70 33.61 6.48
N THR A 65 -15.94 34.06 6.57
CA THR A 65 -17.10 33.17 6.78
C THR A 65 -17.37 32.29 5.57
N LEU A 66 -17.18 32.83 4.36
CA LEU A 66 -17.19 32.03 3.13
C LEU A 66 -16.11 30.94 3.17
N TYR A 67 -14.87 31.30 3.50
CA TYR A 67 -13.76 30.34 3.63
C TYR A 67 -14.08 29.24 4.67
N HIS A 68 -14.61 29.63 5.84
CA HIS A 68 -15.04 28.68 6.86
C HIS A 68 -16.16 27.74 6.36
N SER A 69 -17.17 28.27 5.66
CA SER A 69 -18.28 27.48 5.11
C SER A 69 -17.83 26.44 4.08
N ILE A 70 -16.80 26.78 3.29
CA ILE A 70 -16.20 25.88 2.30
C ILE A 70 -15.44 24.78 3.02
N LEU A 71 -14.60 25.13 4.01
CA LEU A 71 -13.88 24.15 4.81
C LEU A 71 -14.82 23.18 5.53
N LYS A 72 -15.89 23.68 6.15
CA LYS A 72 -16.90 22.84 6.82
C LYS A 72 -17.51 21.82 5.87
N ARG A 73 -17.90 22.25 4.65
CA ARG A 73 -18.42 21.35 3.61
C ARG A 73 -17.38 20.33 3.14
N ARG A 74 -16.13 20.76 2.91
CA ARG A 74 -15.04 19.88 2.45
C ARG A 74 -14.67 18.83 3.49
N VAL A 75 -14.52 19.22 4.75
CA VAL A 75 -14.28 18.31 5.88
C VAL A 75 -15.42 17.31 6.03
N GLY A 76 -16.68 17.76 5.95
CA GLY A 76 -17.85 16.88 5.98
C GLY A 76 -17.90 15.89 4.82
N SER A 77 -17.48 16.30 3.61
CA SER A 77 -17.37 15.40 2.46
C SER A 77 -16.31 14.32 2.69
N THR A 78 -15.14 14.68 3.21
CA THR A 78 -14.07 13.71 3.52
C THR A 78 -14.47 12.79 4.66
N TRP A 79 -15.24 13.27 5.65
CA TRP A 79 -15.84 12.41 6.66
C TRP A 79 -16.69 11.29 6.04
N ASN A 80 -17.58 11.65 5.12
CA ASN A 80 -18.40 10.67 4.40
C ASN A 80 -17.54 9.72 3.54
N GLY A 81 -16.46 10.22 2.95
CA GLY A 81 -15.49 9.42 2.20
C GLY A 81 -14.81 8.36 3.07
N VAL A 82 -14.27 8.78 4.23
CA VAL A 82 -13.64 7.87 5.21
C VAL A 82 -14.64 6.85 5.74
N LEU A 83 -15.86 7.28 6.09
CA LEU A 83 -16.92 6.37 6.50
C LEU A 83 -17.26 5.34 5.40
N GLY A 84 -17.31 5.78 4.13
CA GLY A 84 -17.50 4.89 3.00
C GLY A 84 -16.39 3.83 2.90
N ILE A 85 -15.14 4.20 3.16
CA ILE A 85 -14.01 3.27 3.19
C ILE A 85 -14.15 2.27 4.34
N GLU A 86 -14.44 2.75 5.55
CA GLU A 86 -14.64 1.90 6.74
C GLU A 86 -15.74 0.85 6.51
N LEU A 87 -16.82 1.23 5.83
CA LEU A 87 -17.90 0.32 5.45
C LEU A 87 -17.48 -0.65 4.34
N SER A 88 -16.82 -0.13 3.30
CA SER A 88 -16.42 -0.94 2.14
C SER A 88 -15.30 -1.93 2.46
N SER A 89 -14.46 -1.67 3.47
CA SER A 89 -13.36 -2.56 3.83
C SER A 89 -13.78 -3.66 4.80
N GLY A 90 -14.88 -3.48 5.55
CA GLY A 90 -15.32 -4.42 6.57
C GLY A 90 -14.40 -4.54 7.79
N GLN A 91 -13.37 -3.68 7.92
CA GLN A 91 -12.35 -3.77 8.97
C GLN A 91 -12.75 -3.09 10.29
N SER A 92 -13.74 -2.17 10.26
CA SER A 92 -14.13 -1.39 11.45
C SER A 92 -14.98 -2.18 12.45
N GLY A 93 -15.63 -3.26 12.02
CA GLY A 93 -16.60 -4.00 12.84
C GLY A 93 -17.86 -3.20 13.22
N ILE A 94 -18.01 -1.97 12.71
CA ILE A 94 -19.13 -1.08 13.02
C ILE A 94 -20.31 -1.46 12.12
N ALA A 95 -21.41 -1.89 12.74
CA ALA A 95 -22.69 -2.03 12.04
C ALA A 95 -23.29 -0.63 11.81
N VAL A 96 -23.33 -0.18 10.57
CA VAL A 96 -24.01 1.08 10.21
C VAL A 96 -25.39 0.78 9.66
N TRP A 97 -26.37 1.45 10.24
CA TRP A 97 -27.76 1.44 9.80
C TRP A 97 -27.90 2.20 8.48
N GLN A 98 -28.70 1.67 7.55
CA GLN A 98 -28.91 2.32 6.25
C GLN A 98 -29.49 3.74 6.43
N PRO A 99 -28.90 4.79 5.84
CA PRO A 99 -29.35 6.17 6.10
C PRO A 99 -30.75 6.49 5.58
N PHE A 100 -31.35 5.66 4.72
CA PHE A 100 -32.68 5.87 4.13
C PHE A 100 -33.37 4.54 3.77
N GLY A 101 -33.24 3.53 4.64
CA GLY A 101 -33.75 2.17 4.39
C GLY A 101 -34.50 1.56 5.56
N ASN A 102 -35.00 0.34 5.35
CA ASN A 102 -35.69 -0.42 6.39
C ASN A 102 -34.69 -0.72 7.53
N ILE A 103 -34.99 -0.25 8.74
CA ILE A 103 -34.08 -0.16 9.90
C ILE A 103 -33.54 -1.54 10.35
N THR A 104 -34.00 -2.63 9.77
CA THR A 104 -33.66 -4.00 10.15
C THR A 104 -32.46 -4.61 9.40
N LYS A 105 -31.93 -3.97 8.35
CA LYS A 105 -30.89 -4.58 7.49
C LYS A 105 -29.52 -3.95 7.72
N VAL A 106 -28.65 -4.67 8.43
CA VAL A 106 -27.20 -4.38 8.53
C VAL A 106 -26.58 -4.55 7.14
N LEU A 107 -25.75 -3.60 6.69
CA LEU A 107 -25.01 -3.76 5.43
C LEU A 107 -24.10 -5.00 5.53
N PRO A 108 -23.96 -5.79 4.45
CA PRO A 108 -22.99 -6.88 4.44
C PRO A 108 -21.58 -6.34 4.73
N PRO A 109 -20.73 -7.09 5.45
CA PRO A 109 -19.37 -6.67 5.72
C PRO A 109 -18.65 -6.40 4.39
N GLY A 110 -17.98 -5.25 4.32
CA GLY A 110 -17.24 -4.84 3.14
C GLY A 110 -16.13 -5.82 2.73
N ASN A 111 -15.71 -5.75 1.47
CA ASN A 111 -14.63 -6.57 0.94
C ASN A 111 -13.31 -5.81 0.93
N CYS A 112 -12.40 -6.11 1.85
CA CYS A 112 -11.09 -5.47 1.92
C CYS A 112 -10.16 -5.79 0.72
N ASP A 113 -10.50 -6.80 -0.09
CA ASP A 113 -9.69 -7.23 -1.23
C ASP A 113 -10.04 -6.46 -2.54
N ASP A 114 -10.96 -5.50 -2.50
CA ASP A 114 -11.26 -4.62 -3.65
C ASP A 114 -10.03 -3.74 -4.00
N PRO A 115 -9.50 -3.82 -5.24
CA PRO A 115 -8.29 -3.11 -5.66
C PRO A 115 -8.38 -1.58 -5.55
N ASP A 116 -9.58 -1.02 -5.55
CA ASP A 116 -9.79 0.43 -5.49
C ASP A 116 -9.91 0.97 -4.06
N ILE A 117 -10.05 0.11 -3.04
CA ILE A 117 -10.13 0.54 -1.64
C ILE A 117 -8.84 1.25 -1.21
N SER A 118 -7.67 0.70 -1.51
CA SER A 118 -6.39 1.31 -1.14
C SER A 118 -6.21 2.70 -1.76
N LYS A 119 -6.55 2.85 -3.04
CA LYS A 119 -6.48 4.15 -3.73
C LYS A 119 -7.45 5.17 -3.11
N ARG A 120 -8.69 4.77 -2.82
CA ARG A 120 -9.68 5.62 -2.14
C ARG A 120 -9.20 5.99 -0.74
N ALA A 121 -8.66 5.04 0.02
CA ALA A 121 -8.15 5.26 1.38
C ALA A 121 -7.00 6.27 1.41
N ILE A 122 -6.06 6.16 0.47
CA ILE A 122 -4.97 7.12 0.32
C ILE A 122 -5.52 8.51 -0.04
N ARG A 123 -6.46 8.60 -1.00
CA ARG A 123 -7.08 9.87 -1.38
C ARG A 123 -7.72 10.57 -0.19
N GLU A 124 -8.60 9.89 0.54
CA GLU A 124 -9.30 10.50 1.68
C GLU A 124 -8.33 10.84 2.82
N THR A 125 -7.28 10.05 3.03
CA THR A 125 -6.23 10.37 4.01
C THR A 125 -5.45 11.62 3.63
N GLN A 126 -5.08 11.78 2.35
CA GLN A 126 -4.39 12.98 1.87
C GLN A 126 -5.27 14.23 2.00
N LEU A 127 -6.57 14.11 1.71
CA LEU A 127 -7.54 15.18 1.94
C LEU A 127 -7.64 15.53 3.44
N ALA A 128 -7.72 14.53 4.32
CA ALA A 128 -7.74 14.75 5.77
C ALA A 128 -6.47 15.45 6.28
N VAL A 129 -5.29 15.08 5.77
CA VAL A 129 -4.03 15.79 6.05
C VAL A 129 -4.13 17.24 5.62
N ALA A 130 -4.63 17.49 4.40
CA ALA A 130 -4.79 18.84 3.89
C ALA A 130 -5.71 19.68 4.78
N TRP A 131 -6.86 19.16 5.20
CA TRP A 131 -7.79 19.87 6.09
C TRP A 131 -7.20 20.16 7.46
N ASN A 132 -6.40 19.23 8.01
CA ASN A 132 -5.67 19.46 9.25
C ASN A 132 -4.68 20.64 9.15
N THR A 133 -4.22 21.00 7.95
CA THR A 133 -3.38 22.18 7.72
C THR A 133 -4.16 23.45 7.37
N TYR A 134 -5.27 23.35 6.64
CA TYR A 134 -6.04 24.53 6.19
C TYR A 134 -6.96 25.10 7.25
N VAL A 135 -7.51 24.27 8.15
CA VAL A 135 -8.42 24.74 9.21
C VAL A 135 -7.70 25.65 10.22
N PRO A 136 -6.48 25.33 10.73
CA PRO A 136 -5.71 26.24 11.57
C PRO A 136 -5.33 27.58 10.89
N ARG A 137 -5.21 27.60 9.56
CA ARG A 137 -5.00 28.87 8.84
C ARG A 137 -6.24 29.75 8.92
N GLY A 138 -7.43 29.15 8.83
CA GLY A 138 -8.70 29.84 9.04
C GLY A 138 -8.82 30.41 10.45
N THR A 139 -8.47 29.64 11.49
CA THR A 139 -8.51 30.13 12.87
C THR A 139 -7.56 31.31 13.09
N ALA A 140 -6.35 31.26 12.52
CA ALA A 140 -5.39 32.36 12.59
C ALA A 140 -5.92 33.64 11.91
N LEU A 141 -6.66 33.52 10.80
CA LEU A 141 -7.31 34.64 10.14
C LEU A 141 -8.44 35.24 10.99
N VAL A 142 -9.27 34.41 11.64
CA VAL A 142 -10.30 34.88 12.59
C VAL A 142 -9.64 35.66 13.73
N ALA A 143 -8.56 35.12 14.30
CA ALA A 143 -7.81 35.78 15.37
C ALA A 143 -7.25 37.13 14.93
N ALA A 144 -6.68 37.22 13.72
CA ALA A 144 -6.16 38.47 13.17
C ALA A 144 -7.26 39.54 12.99
N VAL A 145 -8.46 39.15 12.52
CA VAL A 145 -9.59 40.07 12.38
C VAL A 145 -10.12 40.51 13.75
N LYS A 146 -10.12 39.62 14.74
CA LYS A 146 -10.47 39.96 16.12
C LYS A 146 -9.50 40.99 16.71
N THR A 147 -8.19 40.78 16.57
CA THR A 147 -7.18 41.75 17.01
C THR A 147 -7.35 43.11 16.33
N PHE A 148 -7.70 43.12 15.03
CA PHE A 148 -8.01 44.37 14.31
C PHE A 148 -9.25 45.08 14.86
N LEU A 149 -10.32 44.33 15.17
CA LEU A 149 -11.52 44.88 15.79
C LEU A 149 -11.21 45.51 17.17
N GLU A 150 -10.43 44.82 17.99
CA GLU A 150 -10.03 45.29 19.32
C GLU A 150 -9.17 46.56 19.22
N SER A 151 -8.20 46.61 18.31
CA SER A 151 -7.38 47.82 18.09
C SER A 151 -8.23 48.98 17.57
N TYR A 152 -9.12 48.72 16.61
CA TYR A 152 -10.00 49.76 16.07
C TYR A 152 -10.92 50.34 17.13
N THR A 153 -11.54 49.46 17.93
CA THR A 153 -12.44 49.85 19.03
C THR A 153 -11.71 50.70 20.07
N ARG A 154 -10.46 50.34 20.41
CA ARG A 154 -9.64 51.10 21.38
C ARG A 154 -9.28 52.50 20.89
N ASP A 155 -8.93 52.63 19.61
CA ASP A 155 -8.40 53.88 19.06
C ASP A 155 -9.50 54.87 18.63
N HIS A 156 -10.72 54.38 18.33
CA HIS A 156 -11.74 55.18 17.63
C HIS A 156 -13.09 55.30 18.36
N VAL A 157 -13.36 54.51 19.41
CA VAL A 157 -14.58 54.70 20.21
C VAL A 157 -14.38 55.85 21.18
N GLN A 158 -14.85 57.04 20.79
CA GLN A 158 -15.04 58.17 21.71
C GLN A 158 -16.26 57.91 22.60
N GLN A 159 -16.29 58.56 23.77
CA GLN A 159 -17.24 58.31 24.87
C GLN A 159 -18.73 58.44 24.51
N ASP A 160 -19.08 59.05 23.36
CA ASP A 160 -20.45 59.32 22.92
C ASP A 160 -20.93 58.52 21.68
N ASP A 161 -20.10 57.68 21.05
CA ASP A 161 -20.46 56.98 19.79
C ASP A 161 -21.12 55.61 20.04
N GLU A 162 -22.37 55.62 20.56
CA GLU A 162 -23.13 54.43 20.97
C GLU A 162 -23.35 53.42 19.82
N ILE A 163 -23.50 53.90 18.58
CA ILE A 163 -23.72 53.06 17.39
C ILE A 163 -22.47 52.23 17.07
N THR A 164 -21.29 52.85 17.04
CA THR A 164 -20.02 52.16 16.77
C THR A 164 -19.74 51.13 17.88
N ALA A 165 -19.98 51.49 19.14
CA ALA A 165 -19.83 50.58 20.26
C ALA A 165 -20.77 49.36 20.16
N ARG A 166 -22.02 49.57 19.73
CA ARG A 166 -22.98 48.47 19.50
C ARG A 166 -22.55 47.56 18.35
N GLN A 167 -22.08 48.13 17.25
CA GLN A 167 -21.59 47.38 16.09
C GLN A 167 -20.34 46.55 16.44
N SER A 168 -19.40 47.12 17.20
CA SER A 168 -18.23 46.38 17.69
C SER A 168 -18.60 45.19 18.57
N ARG A 169 -19.58 45.33 19.46
CA ARG A 169 -20.06 44.22 20.31
C ARG A 169 -20.67 43.08 19.50
N ILE A 170 -21.57 43.41 18.55
CA ILE A 170 -22.19 42.41 17.67
C ILE A 170 -21.13 41.67 16.86
N LEU A 171 -20.13 42.41 16.36
CA LEU A 171 -19.07 41.81 15.56
C LEU A 171 -18.11 40.96 16.41
N ASP A 172 -17.83 41.36 17.65
CA ASP A 172 -17.04 40.56 18.58
C ASP A 172 -17.76 39.25 18.92
N ASP A 173 -19.06 39.28 19.26
CA ASP A 173 -19.86 38.07 19.49
C ASP A 173 -19.84 37.13 18.27
N TYR A 174 -19.97 37.70 17.06
CA TYR A 174 -19.92 36.93 15.83
C TYR A 174 -18.54 36.30 15.57
N LEU A 175 -17.45 37.05 15.81
CA LEU A 175 -16.08 36.55 15.66
C LEU A 175 -15.74 35.51 16.73
N GLN A 176 -16.25 35.66 17.95
CA GLN A 176 -16.13 34.66 19.01
C GLN A 176 -16.81 33.35 18.61
N LEU A 177 -18.05 33.43 18.10
CA LEU A 177 -18.76 32.27 17.57
C LEU A 177 -17.98 31.60 16.43
N SER A 178 -17.51 32.38 15.45
CA SER A 178 -16.75 31.86 14.31
C SER A 178 -15.41 31.23 14.74
N SER A 179 -14.76 31.80 15.76
CA SER A 179 -13.53 31.24 16.36
C SER A 179 -13.82 29.89 17.02
N GLN A 180 -14.90 29.81 17.81
CA GLN A 180 -15.33 28.57 18.46
C GLN A 180 -15.67 27.49 17.43
N GLU A 181 -16.45 27.82 16.40
CA GLU A 181 -16.75 26.90 15.31
C GLU A 181 -15.47 26.43 14.61
N SER A 182 -14.51 27.33 14.36
CA SER A 182 -13.22 26.98 13.74
C SER A 182 -12.38 26.05 14.61
N HIS A 183 -12.43 26.22 15.94
CA HIS A 183 -11.79 25.30 16.88
C HIS A 183 -12.44 23.91 16.83
N THR A 184 -13.78 23.83 16.84
CA THR A 184 -14.50 22.55 16.70
C THR A 184 -14.25 21.86 15.36
N LEU A 185 -14.10 22.64 14.28
CA LEU A 185 -13.75 22.12 12.97
C LEU A 185 -12.31 21.59 12.95
N HIS A 186 -11.39 22.22 13.69
CA HIS A 186 -10.01 21.77 13.79
C HIS A 186 -9.92 20.43 14.50
N THR A 187 -10.57 20.29 15.67
CA THR A 187 -10.61 19.01 16.39
C THR A 187 -11.27 17.93 15.54
N SER A 188 -12.35 18.25 14.82
CA SER A 188 -13.00 17.33 13.88
C SER A 188 -12.05 16.87 12.77
N ALA A 189 -11.26 17.78 12.19
CA ALA A 189 -10.27 17.45 11.17
C ALA A 189 -9.13 16.57 11.72
N GLN A 190 -8.68 16.82 12.96
CA GLN A 190 -7.68 15.98 13.64
C GLN A 190 -8.22 14.57 13.89
N HIS A 191 -9.45 14.43 14.39
CA HIS A 191 -10.10 13.14 14.57
C HIS A 191 -10.27 12.40 13.25
N LEU A 192 -10.68 13.11 12.19
CA LEU A 192 -10.81 12.54 10.85
C LEU A 192 -9.48 12.02 10.31
N LEU A 193 -8.39 12.76 10.51
CA LEU A 193 -7.04 12.31 10.14
C LEU A 193 -6.62 11.06 10.92
N GLY A 194 -6.88 11.02 12.23
CA GLY A 194 -6.60 9.85 13.06
C GLY A 194 -7.35 8.61 12.58
N ARG A 195 -8.65 8.76 12.30
CA ARG A 195 -9.48 7.68 11.74
C ARG A 195 -8.97 7.18 10.39
N ALA A 196 -8.70 8.10 9.45
CA ALA A 196 -8.20 7.75 8.13
C ALA A 196 -6.88 6.98 8.18
N ARG A 197 -5.96 7.37 9.09
CA ARG A 197 -4.68 6.67 9.28
C ARG A 197 -4.86 5.25 9.81
N ILE A 198 -5.66 5.08 10.86
CA ILE A 198 -5.97 3.76 11.43
C ILE A 198 -6.57 2.86 10.34
N GLN A 199 -7.44 3.41 9.51
CA GLN A 199 -8.09 2.67 8.44
C GLN A 199 -7.11 2.22 7.34
N VAL A 200 -6.20 3.11 6.90
CA VAL A 200 -5.13 2.75 5.95
C VAL A 200 -4.22 1.66 6.52
N GLU A 201 -3.86 1.77 7.80
CA GLU A 201 -3.04 0.76 8.48
C GLU A 201 -3.74 -0.60 8.56
N ALA A 202 -5.03 -0.63 8.92
CA ALA A 202 -5.83 -1.84 8.93
C ALA A 202 -5.90 -2.50 7.54
N ILE A 203 -6.12 -1.71 6.48
CA ILE A 203 -6.15 -2.21 5.09
C ILE A 203 -4.78 -2.80 4.70
N ASN A 204 -3.69 -2.12 5.02
CA ASN A 204 -2.34 -2.59 4.70
C ASN A 204 -1.99 -3.88 5.46
N ASN A 205 -2.37 -3.97 6.74
CA ASN A 205 -2.15 -5.17 7.55
C ASN A 205 -2.94 -6.37 7.00
N HIS A 206 -4.20 -6.15 6.57
CA HIS A 206 -4.98 -7.19 5.91
C HIS A 206 -4.33 -7.64 4.60
N LEU A 207 -3.90 -6.70 3.75
CA LEU A 207 -3.24 -7.01 2.48
C LEU A 207 -1.92 -7.79 2.68
N ALA A 208 -1.12 -7.40 3.68
CA ALA A 208 0.11 -8.11 4.04
C ALA A 208 -0.19 -9.53 4.52
N HIS A 209 -1.24 -9.71 5.33
CA HIS A 209 -1.67 -11.02 5.80
C HIS A 209 -2.16 -11.92 4.65
N THR A 210 -2.94 -11.38 3.72
CA THR A 210 -3.37 -12.11 2.51
C THR A 210 -2.18 -12.50 1.63
N SER A 211 -1.23 -11.58 1.43
CA SER A 211 0.00 -11.84 0.66
C SER A 211 0.85 -12.94 1.30
N ASN A 212 0.97 -12.94 2.64
CA ASN A 212 1.68 -13.98 3.37
C ASN A 212 1.01 -15.35 3.25
N LYS A 213 -0.33 -15.41 3.24
CA LYS A 213 -1.09 -16.66 2.99
C LYS A 213 -0.86 -17.19 1.58
N ILE A 214 -0.90 -16.31 0.58
CA ILE A 214 -0.63 -16.68 -0.82
C ILE A 214 0.80 -17.22 -0.93
N ASN A 215 1.79 -16.50 -0.41
CA ASN A 215 3.19 -16.94 -0.44
C ASN A 215 3.41 -18.28 0.25
N ARG A 216 2.75 -18.50 1.39
CA ARG A 216 2.78 -19.80 2.08
C ARG A 216 2.17 -20.91 1.22
N SER A 217 0.99 -20.69 0.65
CA SER A 217 0.34 -21.68 -0.23
C SER A 217 1.17 -21.97 -1.48
N LEU A 218 1.87 -20.97 -2.01
CA LEU A 218 2.76 -21.10 -3.15
C LEU A 218 4.02 -21.90 -2.78
N ALA A 219 4.58 -21.67 -1.59
CA ALA A 219 5.70 -22.46 -1.07
C ALA A 219 5.29 -23.92 -0.85
N GLU A 220 4.11 -24.17 -0.27
CA GLU A 220 3.55 -25.52 -0.08
C GLU A 220 3.31 -26.22 -1.44
N SER A 221 2.78 -25.50 -2.44
CA SER A 221 2.60 -26.02 -3.80
C SER A 221 3.95 -26.34 -4.47
N SER A 222 4.92 -25.43 -4.35
CA SER A 222 6.27 -25.63 -4.89
C SER A 222 6.98 -26.81 -4.23
N GLN A 223 6.78 -26.99 -2.92
CA GLN A 223 7.29 -28.15 -2.19
C GLN A 223 6.68 -29.45 -2.70
N ARG A 224 5.35 -29.49 -2.93
CA ARG A 224 4.68 -30.67 -3.50
C ARG A 224 5.20 -31.00 -4.89
N ILE A 225 5.33 -29.98 -5.76
CA ILE A 225 5.90 -30.15 -7.10
C ILE A 225 7.33 -30.70 -7.02
N ALA A 226 8.16 -30.20 -6.10
CA ALA A 226 9.51 -30.70 -5.90
C ALA A 226 9.54 -32.16 -5.42
N MET A 227 8.64 -32.55 -4.50
CA MET A 227 8.52 -33.93 -4.03
C MET A 227 8.05 -34.87 -5.14
N ASP A 228 7.06 -34.46 -5.93
CA ASP A 228 6.56 -35.25 -7.05
C ASP A 228 7.62 -35.39 -8.15
N ALA A 229 8.37 -34.32 -8.45
CA ALA A 229 9.51 -34.37 -9.37
C ALA A 229 10.65 -35.26 -8.84
N GLN A 230 10.90 -35.27 -7.53
CA GLN A 230 11.87 -36.17 -6.91
C GLN A 230 11.46 -37.65 -7.09
N ARG A 231 10.18 -37.95 -6.90
CA ARG A 231 9.62 -39.30 -7.10
C ARG A 231 9.68 -39.73 -8.55
N ASP A 232 9.29 -38.85 -9.48
CA ASP A 232 9.39 -39.11 -10.91
C ASP A 232 10.84 -39.36 -11.33
N SER A 233 11.79 -38.58 -10.80
CA SER A 233 13.23 -38.79 -11.01
C SER A 233 13.73 -40.14 -10.48
N SER A 234 13.19 -40.63 -9.36
CA SER A 234 13.50 -41.95 -8.81
C SER A 234 13.03 -43.08 -9.73
N SER A 235 11.79 -42.97 -10.22
CA SER A 235 11.23 -43.91 -11.20
C SER A 235 12.03 -43.88 -12.51
N MET A 236 12.42 -42.69 -12.99
CA MET A 236 13.23 -42.52 -14.18
C MET A 236 14.61 -43.20 -14.04
N LYS A 237 15.26 -43.08 -12.88
CA LYS A 237 16.53 -43.78 -12.60
C LYS A 237 16.36 -45.30 -12.65
N SER A 238 15.25 -45.82 -12.15
CA SER A 238 14.97 -47.26 -12.18
C SER A 238 14.82 -47.79 -13.62
N ILE A 239 14.10 -47.05 -14.48
CA ILE A 239 13.98 -47.37 -15.91
C ILE A 239 15.35 -47.30 -16.59
N ALA A 240 16.14 -46.26 -16.31
CA ALA A 240 17.48 -46.13 -16.87
C ALA A 240 18.37 -47.32 -16.52
N VAL A 241 18.37 -47.77 -15.26
CA VAL A 241 19.10 -48.98 -14.83
C VAL A 241 18.62 -50.23 -15.57
N LEU A 242 17.30 -50.39 -15.74
CA LEU A 242 16.75 -51.52 -16.49
C LEU A 242 17.22 -51.51 -17.96
N THR A 243 17.22 -50.35 -18.60
CA THR A 243 17.73 -50.21 -19.98
C THR A 243 19.22 -50.50 -20.09
N MET A 244 20.02 -50.12 -19.09
CA MET A 244 21.46 -50.42 -19.04
C MET A 244 21.77 -51.91 -18.93
N ILE A 245 20.85 -52.71 -18.36
CA ILE A 245 20.98 -54.16 -18.27
C ILE A 245 20.52 -54.83 -19.57
N PHE A 246 19.38 -54.43 -20.12
CA PHE A 246 18.78 -55.10 -21.28
C PHE A 246 19.41 -54.73 -22.62
N LEU A 247 19.91 -53.50 -22.78
CA LEU A 247 20.41 -53.03 -24.07
C LEU A 247 21.69 -53.77 -24.52
N PRO A 248 22.69 -54.03 -23.64
CA PRO A 248 23.83 -54.86 -24.00
C PRO A 248 23.44 -56.32 -24.31
N ALA A 249 22.56 -56.91 -23.50
CA ALA A 249 22.13 -58.29 -23.69
C ALA A 249 21.38 -58.50 -25.01
N THR A 250 20.47 -57.60 -25.36
CA THR A 250 19.71 -57.64 -26.62
C THR A 250 20.59 -57.39 -27.84
N TYR A 251 21.58 -56.48 -27.74
CA TYR A 251 22.55 -56.25 -28.80
C TYR A 251 23.37 -57.51 -29.12
N ILE A 252 23.94 -58.15 -28.08
CA ILE A 252 24.70 -59.38 -28.24
C ILE A 252 23.82 -60.50 -28.78
N ALA A 253 22.60 -60.68 -28.27
CA ALA A 253 21.65 -61.68 -28.78
C ALA A 253 21.35 -61.50 -30.28
N THR A 254 21.19 -60.25 -30.73
CA THR A 254 20.94 -59.92 -32.14
C THR A 254 22.16 -60.22 -33.02
N LEU A 255 23.37 -59.92 -32.54
CA LEU A 255 24.61 -60.26 -33.24
C LEU A 255 24.76 -61.77 -33.45
N PHE A 256 24.46 -62.58 -32.43
CA PHE A 256 24.48 -64.04 -32.54
C PHE A 256 23.36 -64.61 -33.43
N SER A 257 22.22 -63.92 -33.52
CA SER A 257 21.11 -64.32 -34.40
C SER A 257 21.31 -63.93 -35.86
N THR A 258 22.30 -63.08 -36.17
CA THR A 258 22.55 -62.61 -37.54
C THR A 258 23.47 -63.60 -38.28
N PRO A 259 22.97 -64.31 -39.30
CA PRO A 259 23.79 -65.27 -40.04
C PRO A 259 24.94 -64.56 -40.78
N GLY A 260 26.16 -65.05 -40.59
CA GLY A 260 27.37 -64.52 -41.24
C GLY A 260 28.22 -63.57 -40.38
N VAL A 261 27.79 -63.21 -39.16
CA VAL A 261 28.55 -62.33 -38.26
C VAL A 261 29.44 -63.11 -37.28
N VAL A 262 28.99 -64.28 -36.82
CA VAL A 262 29.74 -65.14 -35.88
C VAL A 262 30.04 -66.48 -36.56
N SER A 263 31.33 -66.77 -36.78
CA SER A 263 31.79 -67.98 -37.51
C SER A 263 31.87 -69.25 -36.65
N THR A 264 31.51 -69.18 -35.37
CA THR A 264 31.51 -70.30 -34.42
C THR A 264 30.09 -70.77 -34.12
N ALA A 265 29.90 -72.08 -33.92
CA ALA A 265 28.60 -72.62 -33.52
C ALA A 265 28.13 -71.93 -32.22
N PRO A 266 26.90 -71.39 -32.17
CA PRO A 266 26.44 -70.61 -31.02
C PRO A 266 26.35 -71.50 -29.79
N SER A 267 27.34 -71.39 -28.89
CA SER A 267 27.32 -72.02 -27.58
C SER A 267 26.73 -71.04 -26.57
N GLN A 268 25.85 -71.53 -25.70
CA GLN A 268 25.28 -70.71 -24.63
C GLN A 268 26.36 -70.14 -23.71
N VAL A 269 27.50 -70.84 -23.57
CA VAL A 269 28.64 -70.42 -22.76
C VAL A 269 29.30 -69.15 -23.32
N LEU A 270 29.54 -69.09 -24.65
CA LEU A 270 30.17 -67.93 -25.30
C LEU A 270 29.30 -66.66 -25.21
N TYR A 271 27.97 -66.82 -25.23
CA TYR A 271 27.04 -65.71 -24.99
C TYR A 271 27.21 -65.09 -23.60
N TRP A 272 27.28 -65.94 -22.55
CA TRP A 272 27.46 -65.48 -21.17
C TRP A 272 28.83 -64.84 -20.93
N GLU A 273 29.89 -65.37 -21.56
CA GLU A 273 31.25 -64.84 -21.46
C GLU A 273 31.41 -63.41 -21.99
N ILE A 274 30.65 -63.02 -23.02
CA ILE A 274 30.73 -61.69 -23.63
C ILE A 274 29.71 -60.72 -23.03
N THR A 275 28.49 -61.19 -22.76
CA THR A 275 27.38 -60.33 -22.30
C THR A 275 27.60 -59.80 -20.89
N LEU A 276 28.11 -60.65 -19.98
CA LEU A 276 28.31 -60.31 -18.58
C LEU A 276 29.35 -59.20 -18.36
N PRO A 277 30.57 -59.25 -18.95
CA PRO A 277 31.55 -58.18 -18.77
C PRO A 277 31.10 -56.86 -19.40
N ILE A 278 30.44 -56.88 -20.56
CA ILE A 278 29.95 -55.66 -21.20
C ILE A 278 28.89 -54.98 -20.33
N THR A 279 27.94 -55.75 -19.81
CA THR A 279 26.91 -55.23 -18.90
C THR A 279 27.53 -54.67 -17.62
N ALA A 280 28.55 -55.35 -17.08
CA ALA A 280 29.29 -54.88 -15.91
C ALA A 280 30.02 -53.54 -16.17
N VAL A 281 30.64 -53.36 -17.34
CA VAL A 281 31.31 -52.11 -17.72
C VAL A 281 30.32 -50.95 -17.81
N VAL A 282 29.15 -51.15 -18.42
CA VAL A 282 28.10 -50.11 -18.54
C VAL A 282 27.58 -49.69 -17.16
N LEU A 283 27.29 -50.66 -16.29
CA LEU A 283 26.84 -50.37 -14.92
C LEU A 283 27.92 -49.67 -14.09
N LEU A 284 29.19 -50.10 -14.20
CA LEU A 284 30.30 -49.48 -13.50
C LEU A 284 30.48 -48.02 -13.94
N ALA A 285 30.41 -47.75 -15.24
CA ALA A 285 30.45 -46.39 -15.78
C ALA A 285 29.32 -45.51 -15.22
N TYR A 286 28.09 -46.04 -15.13
CA TYR A 286 26.96 -45.33 -14.53
C TYR A 286 27.13 -45.06 -13.02
N VAL A 287 27.61 -46.03 -12.25
CA VAL A 287 27.87 -45.86 -10.81
C VAL A 287 28.96 -44.83 -10.56
N VAL A 288 30.06 -44.89 -11.33
CA VAL A 288 31.13 -43.89 -11.24
C VAL A 288 30.62 -42.50 -11.61
N TRP A 289 29.83 -42.39 -12.69
CA TRP A 289 29.23 -41.12 -13.10
C TRP A 289 28.31 -40.53 -12.03
N THR A 290 27.43 -41.33 -11.44
CA THR A 290 26.48 -40.86 -10.41
C THR A 290 27.20 -40.49 -9.11
N TYR A 291 28.24 -41.24 -8.71
CA TYR A 291 29.08 -40.91 -7.56
C TYR A 291 29.83 -39.58 -7.74
N ILE A 292 30.47 -39.37 -8.90
CA ILE A 292 31.19 -38.12 -9.20
C ILE A 292 30.22 -36.94 -9.29
N SER A 293 29.10 -37.11 -9.99
CA SER A 293 28.09 -36.06 -10.17
C SER A 293 27.51 -35.60 -8.83
N THR A 294 27.30 -36.53 -7.88
CA THR A 294 26.74 -36.20 -6.56
C THR A 294 27.72 -35.38 -5.71
N LYS A 295 29.02 -35.74 -5.73
CA LYS A 295 30.06 -34.97 -5.02
C LYS A 295 30.25 -33.57 -5.60
N LYS A 296 30.18 -33.44 -6.91
CA LYS A 296 30.30 -32.14 -7.60
C LYS A 296 29.19 -31.18 -7.19
N ILE A 297 27.94 -31.65 -7.17
CA ILE A 297 26.78 -30.84 -6.77
C ILE A 297 26.89 -30.33 -5.33
N GLN A 298 27.33 -31.18 -4.40
CA GLN A 298 27.53 -30.78 -3.00
C GLN A 298 28.64 -29.72 -2.86
N PHE A 299 29.75 -29.89 -3.57
CA PHE A 299 30.85 -28.93 -3.56
C PHE A 299 30.43 -27.57 -4.15
N ASP A 300 29.74 -27.58 -5.28
CA ASP A 300 29.24 -26.36 -5.93
C ASP A 300 28.24 -25.61 -5.03
N TYR A 301 27.38 -26.34 -4.28
CA TYR A 301 26.46 -25.76 -3.30
C TYR A 301 27.17 -25.14 -2.09
N GLU A 302 28.13 -25.85 -1.51
CA GLU A 302 28.93 -25.33 -0.40
C GLU A 302 29.68 -24.06 -0.83
N PHE A 303 30.34 -24.08 -2.00
CA PHE A 303 31.06 -22.94 -2.55
C PHE A 303 30.13 -21.72 -2.76
N ALA A 304 28.95 -21.92 -3.34
CA ALA A 304 27.95 -20.86 -3.51
C ALA A 304 27.46 -20.30 -2.16
N ARG A 305 27.25 -21.14 -1.15
CA ARG A 305 26.85 -20.70 0.21
C ARG A 305 27.90 -19.80 0.85
N TYR A 306 29.17 -20.18 0.77
CA TYR A 306 30.26 -19.37 1.31
C TYR A 306 30.35 -18.01 0.59
N TYR A 307 30.19 -18.00 -0.73
CA TYR A 307 30.22 -16.78 -1.54
C TYR A 307 29.07 -15.82 -1.20
N GLU A 308 27.84 -16.32 -1.00
CA GLU A 308 26.71 -15.47 -0.61
C GLU A 308 26.85 -14.92 0.82
N ALA A 309 27.33 -15.73 1.77
CA ALA A 309 27.57 -15.28 3.14
C ALA A 309 28.62 -14.16 3.21
N GLU A 310 29.71 -14.28 2.45
CA GLU A 310 30.75 -13.26 2.32
C GLU A 310 30.18 -11.94 1.76
N LYS A 311 29.30 -12.01 0.76
CA LYS A 311 28.68 -10.83 0.15
C LYS A 311 27.72 -10.08 1.09
N ILE A 312 27.07 -10.79 2.02
CA ILE A 312 26.09 -10.23 2.96
C ILE A 312 26.77 -9.79 4.27
N GLY A 313 28.04 -10.14 4.49
CA GLY A 313 28.79 -9.78 5.71
C GLY A 313 28.31 -10.50 6.97
N LEU A 314 27.52 -11.57 6.82
CA LEU A 314 27.07 -12.44 7.90
C LEU A 314 27.93 -13.70 7.96
N SER A 315 28.09 -14.29 9.14
CA SER A 315 28.69 -15.63 9.25
C SER A 315 27.83 -16.63 8.47
N PRO A 316 28.44 -17.57 7.72
CA PRO A 316 27.68 -18.53 6.94
C PRO A 316 26.78 -19.32 7.88
N PRO A 317 25.48 -19.50 7.55
CA PRO A 317 24.59 -20.32 8.34
C PRO A 317 25.18 -21.73 8.47
N PRO A 318 24.94 -22.43 9.61
CA PRO A 318 25.48 -23.77 9.79
C PRO A 318 25.10 -24.63 8.58
N PRO A 319 26.01 -25.51 8.11
CA PRO A 319 25.68 -26.41 7.02
C PRO A 319 24.37 -27.11 7.37
N PHE A 320 23.45 -27.21 6.39
CA PHE A 320 22.20 -27.94 6.56
C PHE A 320 22.55 -29.42 6.78
N ARG A 321 22.88 -29.72 8.03
CA ARG A 321 23.23 -31.05 8.50
C ARG A 321 21.88 -31.73 8.63
N ILE A 322 21.60 -32.71 7.76
CA ILE A 322 20.45 -33.61 7.86
C ILE A 322 20.55 -34.31 9.23
N SER A 323 20.14 -33.61 10.28
CA SER A 323 20.35 -33.98 11.67
C SER A 323 19.01 -34.52 12.12
N ARG A 324 18.89 -35.84 11.94
CA ARG A 324 17.71 -36.71 12.10
C ARG A 324 16.99 -36.98 10.77
N PRO A 325 16.74 -38.26 10.44
CA PRO A 325 15.68 -38.56 9.48
C PRO A 325 14.37 -38.00 10.07
N LEU A 326 13.61 -37.24 9.28
CA LEU A 326 12.18 -37.10 9.57
C LEU A 326 11.60 -38.52 9.70
N PRO A 327 10.58 -38.75 10.56
CA PRO A 327 9.99 -40.08 10.70
C PRO A 327 9.65 -40.62 9.32
N VAL A 328 10.40 -41.64 8.91
CA VAL A 328 10.29 -42.27 7.60
C VAL A 328 8.96 -43.02 7.61
N LEU A 329 7.95 -42.45 6.96
CA LEU A 329 6.88 -43.28 6.42
C LEU A 329 7.52 -44.18 5.36
N PRO A 330 7.22 -45.48 5.34
CA PRO A 330 8.02 -46.46 4.63
C PRO A 330 7.99 -46.21 3.12
N GLY A 331 9.15 -45.88 2.53
CA GLY A 331 9.32 -45.81 1.06
C GLY A 331 10.12 -44.65 0.47
N GLU A 332 11.08 -44.02 1.17
CA GLU A 332 11.81 -42.86 0.60
C GLU A 332 13.32 -42.89 0.92
N GLU A 333 14.15 -43.15 -0.10
CA GLU A 333 15.59 -42.86 -0.07
C GLU A 333 15.88 -41.43 -0.54
N LEU A 334 16.84 -40.80 0.13
CA LEU A 334 17.20 -39.38 0.02
C LEU A 334 17.66 -39.02 -1.42
N GLY A 335 16.80 -38.32 -2.17
CA GLY A 335 17.08 -37.87 -3.53
C GLY A 335 17.09 -36.35 -3.64
N SER A 336 18.25 -35.79 -3.98
CA SER A 336 18.50 -34.47 -4.61
C SER A 336 17.35 -33.43 -4.53
N TYR A 337 17.43 -32.56 -3.52
CA TYR A 337 16.57 -31.39 -3.38
C TYR A 337 16.67 -30.45 -4.59
N GLY A 338 15.53 -29.87 -4.95
CA GLY A 338 15.39 -28.82 -5.95
C GLY A 338 16.28 -27.61 -5.65
N ILE A 339 16.96 -27.17 -6.70
CA ILE A 339 17.67 -25.90 -6.77
C ILE A 339 16.63 -24.78 -6.50
N PRO A 340 16.86 -23.80 -5.62
CA PRO A 340 16.01 -22.61 -5.57
C PRO A 340 16.01 -21.94 -6.95
N PRO A 341 14.90 -21.31 -7.40
CA PRO A 341 14.87 -20.67 -8.70
C PRO A 341 16.08 -19.73 -8.81
N ARG A 342 16.82 -19.87 -9.92
CA ARG A 342 17.93 -19.00 -10.30
C ARG A 342 17.46 -17.55 -10.14
N PHE A 343 17.95 -16.85 -9.11
CA PHE A 343 17.62 -15.44 -8.93
C PHE A 343 17.94 -14.71 -10.25
N PRO A 344 17.02 -13.87 -10.78
CA PRO A 344 17.33 -13.08 -11.95
C PRO A 344 18.58 -12.25 -11.63
N ARG A 345 19.52 -12.19 -12.58
CA ARG A 345 20.72 -11.34 -12.47
C ARG A 345 20.27 -9.94 -12.07
N LEU A 346 20.88 -9.40 -11.02
CA LEU A 346 20.64 -8.05 -10.48
C LEU A 346 21.06 -6.92 -11.44
N ASP A 347 21.44 -7.23 -12.68
CA ASP A 347 21.84 -6.23 -13.68
C ASP A 347 20.66 -5.39 -14.20
N THR A 348 19.41 -5.81 -13.96
CA THR A 348 18.20 -5.06 -14.37
C THR A 348 17.66 -4.06 -13.34
N PHE A 349 18.20 -3.99 -12.11
CA PHE A 349 17.69 -3.05 -11.08
C PHE A 349 18.46 -1.73 -10.96
N GLN A 350 19.59 -1.57 -11.67
CA GLN A 350 20.35 -0.30 -11.68
C GLN A 350 19.93 0.68 -12.79
N GLN A 351 18.96 0.35 -13.65
CA GLN A 351 18.57 1.21 -14.79
C GLN A 351 17.23 1.95 -14.64
N GLN A 352 16.57 1.88 -13.47
CA GLN A 352 15.31 2.60 -13.21
C GLN A 352 15.35 3.58 -12.03
N ILE A 353 16.53 3.84 -11.47
CA ILE A 353 16.75 4.97 -10.55
C ILE A 353 17.89 5.81 -11.11
N THR A 354 17.58 6.57 -12.16
CA THR A 354 18.27 7.81 -12.53
C THR A 354 17.25 8.74 -13.16
#